data_AF-A0A7K0A7L4-F1
#
_entry.id   AF-A0A7K0A7L4-F1
#
_cell.length_a   1.000
_cell.length_b   1.000
_cell.length_c   1.000
_cell.angle_alpha   90.00
_cell.angle_beta   90.00
_cell.angle_gamma   90.00
#
_symmetry.space_group_name_H-M   'P 1'
#
loop_
_entity.id
_entity.type
_entity.pdbx_description
1 polymer ?
#
loop_
_entity_poly.entity_id
_entity_poly.type
_entity_poly.pdbx_seq_one_letter_code
_entity_poly.pdbx_strand_id
1 'polypeptide(L)'
;MKRLFLSLLLVSLMGCDGEDGTRSSGPEPTTSPTQVASPSPSPPPLVTAPPSPTLASACPNEIAVRSDESLRNGGSVKGDVDGDGTHEEVWAVVDDEGGPGCVGFLVVRRADDSLLSTALPFETLFGTFDPRVHALVDLGPLAGYEISAFVGRGASTEFLALYAVSGDTVVQLKINRRPEPERSVFGTYGSVGHLSAIDCVEGHLVVSTAVPSGESVEYRVKRLGYELQGLVLARTGPPQRDRVDADELSGYPEFVSSPLGSCPQA
;
A
#
# COMPACT_ATOMS: atom_id res chain seq x y z
N MET A 1 -12.05 29.14 34.34
CA MET A 1 -10.93 29.58 33.47
C MET A 1 -9.66 28.86 33.92
N LYS A 2 -9.25 27.79 33.25
CA LYS A 2 -7.98 27.08 33.50
C LYS A 2 -7.27 26.97 32.16
N ARG A 3 -6.15 27.67 32.01
CA ARG A 3 -5.24 27.59 30.86
C ARG A 3 -4.32 26.39 31.08
N LEU A 4 -4.36 25.41 30.19
CA LEU A 4 -3.36 24.33 30.15
C LEU A 4 -2.30 24.72 29.11
N PHE A 5 -1.07 24.84 29.57
CA PHE A 5 0.13 25.04 28.77
C PHE A 5 0.44 23.76 27.98
N LEU A 6 0.60 23.86 26.66
CA LEU A 6 1.14 22.79 25.83
C LEU A 6 2.60 23.11 25.51
N SER A 7 3.52 22.34 26.10
CA SER A 7 4.95 22.46 25.87
C SER A 7 5.32 21.87 24.50
N LEU A 8 5.90 22.71 23.65
CA LEU A 8 6.44 22.34 22.34
C LEU A 8 7.85 21.76 22.51
N LEU A 9 8.06 20.49 22.17
CA LEU A 9 9.40 19.89 22.12
C LEU A 9 9.99 20.12 20.72
N LEU A 10 11.03 20.97 20.62
CA LEU A 10 11.86 21.08 19.42
C LEU A 10 12.88 19.94 19.42
N VAL A 11 12.90 19.14 18.36
CA VAL A 11 14.00 18.21 18.07
C VAL A 11 14.81 18.79 16.92
N SER A 12 16.06 19.15 17.20
CA SER A 12 17.05 19.62 16.23
C SER A 12 17.69 18.43 15.51
N LEU A 13 17.66 18.43 14.17
CA LEU A 13 18.42 17.49 13.34
C LEU A 13 19.80 18.09 13.04
N MET A 14 20.86 17.39 13.49
CA MET A 14 22.23 17.63 13.06
C MET A 14 22.49 16.92 11.73
N GLY A 15 23.04 17.66 10.77
CA GLY A 15 23.54 17.16 9.50
C GLY A 15 24.93 16.56 9.61
N CYS A 16 25.22 15.62 8.72
CA CYS A 16 26.58 15.22 8.36
C CYS A 16 26.71 15.28 6.84
N ASP A 17 27.46 16.27 6.37
CA ASP A 17 28.09 16.34 5.06
C ASP A 17 29.12 15.21 4.92
N GLY A 18 29.22 14.65 3.71
CA GLY A 18 30.21 13.65 3.34
C GLY A 18 30.60 13.81 1.88
N GLU A 19 31.63 14.63 1.65
CA GLU A 19 32.29 14.90 0.37
C GLU A 19 33.07 13.69 -0.19
N ASP A 20 33.07 13.65 -1.53
CA ASP A 20 34.14 13.29 -2.47
C ASP A 20 34.89 11.96 -2.44
N GLY A 21 34.84 11.31 -3.61
CA GLY A 21 35.70 10.19 -3.99
C GLY A 21 35.73 9.98 -5.50
N THR A 22 36.35 10.90 -6.25
CA THR A 22 36.73 10.72 -7.65
C THR A 22 37.79 9.62 -7.80
N ARG A 23 37.54 8.63 -8.67
CA ARG A 23 38.61 7.79 -9.23
C ARG A 23 38.35 7.46 -10.70
N SER A 24 39.16 8.10 -11.53
CA SER A 24 39.38 7.81 -12.94
C SER A 24 40.42 6.69 -13.10
N SER A 25 40.18 5.73 -14.00
CA SER A 25 41.13 4.81 -14.68
C SER A 25 40.25 3.91 -15.58
N GLY A 26 40.18 4.08 -16.91
CA GLY A 26 41.20 3.73 -17.90
C GLY A 26 40.69 2.52 -18.71
N PRO A 27 40.64 2.56 -20.06
CA PRO A 27 40.11 1.46 -20.86
C PRO A 27 41.20 0.42 -21.15
N GLU A 28 40.92 -0.86 -20.84
CA GLU A 28 41.76 -1.99 -21.23
C GLU A 28 41.16 -2.80 -22.39
N PRO A 29 42.02 -3.41 -23.23
CA PRO A 29 41.67 -3.87 -24.56
C PRO A 29 41.03 -5.27 -24.62
N THR A 30 40.26 -5.43 -25.69
CA THR A 30 39.65 -6.64 -26.21
C THR A 30 40.63 -7.81 -26.37
N THR A 31 40.29 -8.96 -25.78
CA THR A 31 40.76 -10.28 -26.22
C THR A 31 39.57 -11.22 -26.35
N SER A 32 39.25 -11.60 -27.58
CA SER A 32 38.27 -12.64 -27.91
C SER A 32 38.85 -14.04 -27.63
N PRO A 33 38.21 -14.88 -26.81
CA PRO A 33 38.55 -16.29 -26.75
C PRO A 33 37.78 -17.06 -27.83
N THR A 34 38.54 -17.85 -28.58
CA THR A 34 38.11 -18.88 -29.53
C THR A 34 37.08 -19.83 -28.88
N GLN A 35 35.91 -19.94 -29.51
CA GLN A 35 34.87 -20.92 -29.18
C GLN A 35 35.33 -22.32 -29.62
N VAL A 36 35.67 -23.18 -28.66
CA VAL A 36 35.79 -24.63 -28.88
C VAL A 36 34.41 -25.23 -28.64
N ALA A 37 33.84 -25.85 -29.67
CA ALA A 37 32.55 -26.55 -29.58
C ALA A 37 32.70 -27.79 -28.67
N SER A 38 32.13 -27.69 -27.46
CA SER A 38 31.93 -28.84 -26.57
C SER A 38 30.70 -29.65 -27.00
N PRO A 39 30.75 -30.99 -26.91
CA PRO A 39 29.61 -31.85 -27.19
C PRO A 39 28.48 -31.63 -26.17
N SER A 40 27.23 -31.58 -26.67
CA SER A 40 26.01 -31.46 -25.87
C SER A 40 25.93 -32.55 -24.78
N PRO A 41 25.88 -32.19 -23.49
CA PRO A 41 25.51 -33.14 -22.44
C PRO A 41 24.02 -33.48 -22.57
N SER A 42 23.69 -34.77 -22.44
CA SER A 42 22.31 -35.25 -22.37
C SER A 42 21.52 -34.52 -21.27
N PRO A 43 20.22 -34.23 -21.47
CA PRO A 43 19.40 -33.60 -20.45
C PRO A 43 19.37 -34.50 -19.21
N PRO A 44 19.64 -33.97 -18.00
CA PRO A 44 19.49 -34.74 -16.78
C PRO A 44 18.04 -35.20 -16.62
N PRO A 45 17.79 -36.36 -15.98
CA PRO A 45 16.44 -36.80 -15.69
C PRO A 45 15.69 -35.70 -14.92
N LEU A 46 14.42 -35.46 -15.27
CA LEU A 46 13.54 -34.56 -14.54
C LEU A 46 13.51 -34.99 -13.07
N VAL A 47 14.28 -34.30 -12.23
CA VAL A 47 14.15 -34.39 -10.79
C VAL A 47 12.85 -33.65 -10.48
N THR A 48 11.80 -34.40 -10.19
CA THR A 48 10.55 -33.88 -9.66
C THR A 48 10.90 -32.98 -8.48
N ALA A 49 10.74 -31.67 -8.65
CA ALA A 49 10.99 -30.73 -7.57
C ALA A 49 10.10 -31.12 -6.38
N PRO A 50 10.65 -31.18 -5.16
CA PRO A 50 9.82 -31.42 -3.98
C PRO A 50 8.74 -30.34 -3.92
N PRO A 51 7.52 -30.67 -3.45
CA PRO A 51 6.46 -29.68 -3.31
C PRO A 51 6.97 -28.52 -2.46
N SER A 52 6.87 -27.31 -2.98
CA SER A 52 7.21 -26.09 -2.23
C SER A 52 6.42 -26.10 -0.92
N PRO A 53 7.05 -25.83 0.24
CA PRO A 53 6.33 -25.78 1.50
C PRO A 53 5.25 -24.70 1.41
N THR A 54 4.00 -25.11 1.63
CA THR A 54 2.89 -24.17 1.85
C THR A 54 3.28 -23.30 3.03
N LEU A 55 3.48 -21.99 2.80
CA LEU A 55 3.70 -21.04 3.89
C LEU A 55 2.45 -21.09 4.76
N ALA A 56 2.56 -21.71 5.94
CA ALA A 56 1.46 -21.75 6.88
C ALA A 56 1.10 -20.32 7.27
N SER A 57 -0.20 -20.03 7.29
CA SER A 57 -0.71 -18.74 7.77
C SER A 57 -0.15 -18.45 9.17
N ALA A 58 0.22 -17.19 9.40
CA ALA A 58 0.61 -16.71 10.72
C ALA A 58 -0.57 -16.67 11.71
N CYS A 59 -1.81 -16.74 11.21
CA CYS A 59 -3.04 -16.69 11.98
C CYS A 59 -3.74 -18.07 12.01
N PRO A 60 -3.76 -18.77 13.16
CA PRO A 60 -4.35 -20.10 13.25
C PRO A 60 -5.84 -20.17 12.89
N ASN A 61 -6.58 -19.06 13.03
CA ASN A 61 -8.01 -18.95 12.73
C ASN A 61 -8.31 -18.58 11.26
N GLU A 62 -7.32 -18.22 10.44
CA GLU A 62 -7.54 -17.64 9.11
C GLU A 62 -8.44 -18.51 8.20
N ILE A 63 -8.20 -19.82 8.17
CA ILE A 63 -8.96 -20.73 7.30
C ILE A 63 -10.43 -20.78 7.71
N ALA A 64 -10.72 -20.85 9.01
CA ALA A 64 -12.10 -20.88 9.51
C ALA A 64 -12.79 -19.54 9.23
N VAL A 65 -12.14 -18.44 9.58
CA VAL A 65 -12.68 -17.09 9.49
C VAL A 65 -12.97 -16.67 8.05
N ARG A 66 -12.06 -16.91 7.11
CA ARG A 66 -12.27 -16.53 5.70
C ARG A 66 -13.44 -17.26 5.03
N SER A 67 -13.79 -18.44 5.53
CA SER A 67 -14.87 -19.28 5.00
C SER A 67 -16.23 -19.01 5.67
N ASP A 68 -16.24 -18.27 6.77
CA ASP A 68 -17.47 -17.95 7.51
C ASP A 68 -18.11 -16.66 6.98
N GLU A 69 -19.20 -16.80 6.24
CA GLU A 69 -19.90 -15.65 5.66
C GLU A 69 -20.59 -14.76 6.69
N SER A 70 -20.84 -15.27 7.90
CA SER A 70 -21.44 -14.47 8.99
C SER A 70 -20.47 -13.43 9.56
N LEU A 71 -19.17 -13.63 9.33
CA LEU A 71 -18.10 -12.73 9.76
C LEU A 71 -17.79 -11.64 8.72
N ARG A 72 -18.50 -11.60 7.58
CA ARG A 72 -18.33 -10.54 6.57
C ARG A 72 -18.63 -9.17 7.16
N ASN A 73 -17.70 -8.22 7.01
CA ASN A 73 -17.90 -6.84 7.41
C ASN A 73 -18.03 -5.93 6.18
N GLY A 74 -19.13 -5.20 6.10
CA GLY A 74 -19.45 -4.33 4.96
C GLY A 74 -19.94 -5.10 3.72
N GLY A 75 -19.67 -4.54 2.54
CA GLY A 75 -20.04 -5.13 1.26
C GLY A 75 -18.88 -5.90 0.59
N SER A 76 -19.13 -6.36 -0.63
CA SER A 76 -18.11 -6.91 -1.52
C SER A 76 -17.99 -6.09 -2.80
N VAL A 77 -16.83 -6.19 -3.44
CA VAL A 77 -16.57 -5.66 -4.78
C VAL A 77 -16.19 -6.81 -5.72
N LYS A 78 -16.39 -6.63 -7.03
CA LYS A 78 -16.06 -7.63 -8.04
C LYS A 78 -15.22 -7.02 -9.15
N GLY A 79 -14.24 -7.78 -9.64
CA GLY A 79 -13.36 -7.39 -10.75
C GLY A 79 -12.18 -8.35 -10.84
N ASP A 80 -11.45 -8.24 -11.95
CA ASP A 80 -10.28 -9.08 -12.28
C ASP A 80 -9.04 -8.63 -11.48
N VAL A 81 -8.84 -9.20 -10.29
CA VAL A 81 -7.76 -8.80 -9.37
C VAL A 81 -6.50 -9.65 -9.52
N ASP A 82 -6.57 -10.78 -10.23
CA ASP A 82 -5.40 -11.63 -10.51
C ASP A 82 -4.96 -11.64 -11.99
N GLY A 83 -5.73 -11.02 -12.88
CA GLY A 83 -5.39 -10.71 -14.25
C GLY A 83 -5.66 -11.84 -15.24
N ASP A 84 -6.55 -12.77 -14.89
CA ASP A 84 -6.90 -13.91 -15.74
C ASP A 84 -8.10 -13.63 -16.69
N GLY A 85 -8.68 -12.44 -16.59
CA GLY A 85 -9.85 -12.00 -17.36
C GLY A 85 -11.19 -12.43 -16.78
N THR A 86 -11.21 -13.07 -15.60
CA THR A 86 -12.42 -13.41 -14.85
C THR A 86 -12.59 -12.44 -13.67
N HIS A 87 -13.79 -12.41 -13.08
CA HIS A 87 -14.06 -11.47 -11.98
C HIS A 87 -14.08 -12.21 -10.65
N GLU A 88 -13.17 -11.85 -9.76
CA GLU A 88 -13.16 -12.30 -8.37
C GLU A 88 -14.20 -11.53 -7.56
N GLU A 89 -14.58 -12.08 -6.41
CA GLU A 89 -15.26 -11.32 -5.35
C GLU A 89 -14.31 -11.03 -4.20
N VAL A 90 -14.26 -9.77 -3.76
CA VAL A 90 -13.37 -9.32 -2.68
C VAL A 90 -14.20 -8.72 -1.55
N TRP A 91 -13.93 -9.12 -0.32
CA TRP A 91 -14.60 -8.62 0.89
C TRP A 91 -13.67 -8.64 2.11
N ALA A 92 -14.11 -7.99 3.20
CA ALA A 92 -13.42 -8.04 4.49
C ALA A 92 -14.20 -8.91 5.48
N VAL A 93 -13.50 -9.58 6.39
CA VAL A 93 -14.09 -10.33 7.51
C VAL A 93 -13.48 -9.88 8.83
N VAL A 94 -14.26 -9.95 9.91
CA VAL A 94 -13.85 -9.62 11.28
C VAL A 94 -14.18 -10.79 12.21
N ASP A 95 -13.17 -11.22 12.95
CA ASP A 95 -13.28 -12.20 14.03
C ASP A 95 -12.90 -11.53 15.35
N ASP A 96 -13.91 -11.14 16.13
CA ASP A 96 -13.73 -10.46 17.42
C ASP A 96 -13.06 -11.38 18.47
N GLU A 97 -13.04 -12.70 18.25
CA GLU A 97 -12.35 -13.67 19.10
C GLU A 97 -10.90 -13.90 18.67
N GLY A 98 -10.49 -13.32 17.55
CA GLY A 98 -9.15 -13.44 17.00
C GLY A 98 -8.06 -12.91 17.93
N GLY A 99 -6.90 -13.59 17.94
CA GLY A 99 -5.71 -13.12 18.65
C GLY A 99 -5.17 -11.80 18.05
N PRO A 100 -4.24 -11.12 18.75
CA PRO A 100 -3.63 -9.89 18.24
C PRO A 100 -3.06 -10.05 16.83
N GLY A 101 -3.49 -9.19 15.90
CA GLY A 101 -3.10 -9.26 14.48
C GLY A 101 -3.87 -10.27 13.62
N CYS A 102 -4.81 -11.01 14.20
CA CYS A 102 -5.60 -12.05 13.54
C CYS A 102 -7.12 -11.84 13.70
N VAL A 103 -7.53 -10.59 13.93
CA VAL A 103 -8.93 -10.18 14.14
C VAL A 103 -9.65 -9.82 12.86
N GLY A 104 -8.96 -9.72 11.73
CA GLY A 104 -9.63 -9.45 10.46
C GLY A 104 -8.76 -9.69 9.26
N PHE A 105 -9.43 -10.03 8.16
CA PHE A 105 -8.80 -10.50 6.94
C PHE A 105 -9.45 -9.84 5.74
N LEU A 106 -8.63 -9.58 4.72
CA LEU A 106 -9.12 -9.35 3.36
C LEU A 106 -9.22 -10.71 2.68
N VAL A 107 -10.35 -10.98 2.04
CA VAL A 107 -10.64 -12.26 1.38
C VAL A 107 -10.94 -12.03 -0.09
N VAL A 108 -10.38 -12.88 -0.94
CA VAL A 108 -10.63 -12.93 -2.38
C VAL A 108 -11.16 -14.32 -2.72
N ARG A 109 -12.32 -14.39 -3.36
CA ARG A 109 -12.85 -15.63 -3.96
C ARG A 109 -12.63 -15.60 -5.45
N ARG A 110 -11.86 -16.57 -5.93
CA ARG A 110 -11.63 -16.82 -7.35
C ARG A 110 -12.82 -17.46 -8.04
N ALA A 111 -12.79 -17.46 -9.37
CA ALA A 111 -13.79 -18.10 -10.20
C ALA A 111 -13.91 -19.63 -9.96
N ASP A 112 -12.85 -20.28 -9.46
CA ASP A 112 -12.84 -21.70 -9.09
C ASP A 112 -13.31 -21.97 -7.64
N ASP A 113 -13.91 -20.97 -6.99
CA ASP A 113 -14.34 -20.94 -5.59
C ASP A 113 -13.21 -21.08 -4.55
N SER A 114 -11.95 -21.05 -4.97
CA SER A 114 -10.83 -21.00 -4.03
C SER A 114 -10.78 -19.64 -3.30
N LEU A 115 -10.40 -19.70 -2.02
CA LEU A 115 -10.31 -18.53 -1.15
C LEU A 115 -8.85 -18.19 -0.87
N LEU A 116 -8.45 -16.98 -1.25
CA LEU A 116 -7.21 -16.36 -0.81
C LEU A 116 -7.52 -15.37 0.30
N SER A 117 -6.56 -15.17 1.20
CA SER A 117 -6.73 -14.23 2.30
C SER A 117 -5.40 -13.64 2.77
N THR A 118 -5.47 -12.47 3.40
CA THR A 118 -4.36 -11.88 4.15
C THR A 118 -4.88 -11.20 5.40
N ALA A 119 -4.13 -11.32 6.49
CA ALA A 119 -4.41 -10.57 7.72
C ALA A 119 -4.27 -9.07 7.47
N LEU A 120 -5.18 -8.29 8.07
CA LEU A 120 -5.18 -6.84 7.96
C LEU A 120 -4.27 -6.20 9.02
N PRO A 121 -3.43 -5.22 8.65
CA PRO A 121 -2.37 -4.70 9.51
C PRO A 121 -2.91 -3.64 10.49
N PHE A 122 -3.82 -3.98 11.39
CA PHE A 122 -4.33 -3.03 12.38
C PHE A 122 -3.90 -3.37 13.81
N GLU A 123 -3.24 -2.39 14.44
CA GLU A 123 -3.05 -2.35 15.89
C GLU A 123 -3.91 -1.21 16.43
N THR A 124 -4.75 -1.52 17.41
CA THR A 124 -5.77 -0.64 17.99
C THR A 124 -5.16 0.43 18.90
N LEU A 125 -4.13 1.15 18.45
CA LEU A 125 -3.50 2.14 19.32
C LEU A 125 -4.40 3.36 19.55
N PHE A 126 -5.19 3.81 18.56
CA PHE A 126 -6.02 5.03 18.69
C PHE A 126 -7.32 5.04 17.85
N GLY A 127 -7.87 3.87 17.50
CA GLY A 127 -9.01 3.81 16.58
C GLY A 127 -9.89 2.56 16.71
N THR A 128 -11.04 2.60 16.04
CA THR A 128 -11.93 1.46 15.86
C THR A 128 -11.42 0.61 14.68
N PHE A 129 -11.33 -0.69 14.90
CA PHE A 129 -11.12 -1.65 13.82
C PHE A 129 -12.45 -1.86 13.10
N ASP A 130 -12.54 -1.43 11.85
CA ASP A 130 -13.75 -1.50 11.01
C ASP A 130 -13.32 -1.71 9.55
N PRO A 131 -12.75 -2.89 9.23
CA PRO A 131 -12.19 -3.13 7.92
C PRO A 131 -13.29 -3.35 6.88
N ARG A 132 -13.14 -2.74 5.72
CA ARG A 132 -14.09 -2.90 4.60
C ARG A 132 -13.38 -2.68 3.28
N VAL A 133 -13.79 -3.40 2.25
CA VAL A 133 -13.30 -3.14 0.90
C VAL A 133 -13.92 -1.85 0.40
N HIS A 134 -13.10 -1.02 -0.23
CA HIS A 134 -13.50 0.30 -0.73
C HIS A 134 -13.73 0.28 -2.24
N ALA A 135 -12.70 -0.09 -3.00
CA ALA A 135 -12.73 -0.10 -4.46
C ALA A 135 -11.65 -1.02 -5.04
N LEU A 136 -11.83 -1.40 -6.30
CA LEU A 136 -10.80 -1.97 -7.16
C LEU A 136 -10.27 -0.87 -8.07
N VAL A 137 -8.95 -0.70 -8.12
CA VAL A 137 -8.29 0.42 -8.80
C VAL A 137 -7.18 -0.10 -9.69
N ASP A 138 -6.98 0.54 -10.83
CA ASP A 138 -5.85 0.26 -11.72
C ASP A 138 -4.74 1.28 -11.44
N LEU A 139 -3.65 0.81 -10.83
CA LEU A 139 -2.47 1.59 -10.49
C LEU A 139 -1.28 1.32 -11.43
N GLY A 140 -1.48 0.55 -12.50
CA GLY A 140 -0.46 0.36 -13.53
C GLY A 140 -0.27 -1.09 -13.99
N PRO A 141 0.99 -1.57 -14.10
CA PRO A 141 1.30 -2.67 -15.02
C PRO A 141 1.04 -4.08 -14.48
N LEU A 142 0.36 -4.22 -13.34
CA LEU A 142 -0.04 -5.55 -12.87
C LEU A 142 -1.16 -6.10 -13.77
N ALA A 143 -1.28 -7.42 -13.80
CA ALA A 143 -2.20 -8.08 -14.71
C ALA A 143 -3.68 -7.85 -14.33
N GLY A 144 -3.96 -7.57 -13.05
CA GLY A 144 -5.30 -7.31 -12.53
C GLY A 144 -5.34 -6.06 -11.64
N TYR A 145 -6.54 -5.68 -11.21
CA TYR A 145 -6.79 -4.51 -10.38
C TYR A 145 -6.22 -4.66 -8.97
N GLU A 146 -5.69 -3.58 -8.42
CA GLU A 146 -5.35 -3.47 -7.01
C GLU A 146 -6.60 -3.29 -6.15
N ILE A 147 -6.57 -3.90 -4.97
CA ILE A 147 -7.64 -3.83 -3.99
C ILE A 147 -7.34 -2.71 -3.01
N SER A 148 -8.25 -1.76 -2.87
CA SER A 148 -8.23 -0.77 -1.80
C SER A 148 -9.19 -1.16 -0.69
N ALA A 149 -8.70 -1.15 0.55
CA ALA A 149 -9.51 -1.47 1.72
C ALA A 149 -9.24 -0.48 2.84
N PHE A 150 -10.31 -0.02 3.50
CA PHE A 150 -10.16 0.60 4.80
C PHE A 150 -9.83 -0.48 5.82
N VAL A 151 -8.82 -0.22 6.65
CA VAL A 151 -8.31 -1.16 7.66
C VAL A 151 -8.57 -0.71 9.09
N GLY A 152 -9.07 0.50 9.26
CA GLY A 152 -9.42 1.04 10.57
C GLY A 152 -9.74 2.52 10.50
N ARG A 153 -10.22 3.07 11.62
CA ARG A 153 -10.69 4.45 11.72
C ARG A 153 -10.24 5.06 13.04
N GLY A 154 -9.58 6.22 12.96
CA GLY A 154 -9.35 7.08 14.12
C GLY A 154 -10.56 7.97 14.40
N ALA A 155 -10.39 8.98 15.27
CA ALA A 155 -11.47 9.90 15.64
C ALA A 155 -12.05 10.70 14.45
N SER A 156 -11.24 10.99 13.43
CA SER A 156 -11.67 11.75 12.25
C SER A 156 -10.96 11.33 10.96
N THR A 157 -10.05 10.35 11.06
CA THR A 157 -9.23 9.88 9.94
C THR A 157 -9.58 8.43 9.68
N GLU A 158 -9.77 8.06 8.43
CA GLU A 158 -9.82 6.65 8.05
C GLU A 158 -8.47 6.21 7.49
N PHE A 159 -8.18 4.92 7.60
CA PHE A 159 -6.90 4.36 7.20
C PHE A 159 -7.13 3.37 6.08
N LEU A 160 -6.58 3.66 4.90
CA LEU A 160 -6.70 2.86 3.69
C LEU A 160 -5.40 2.10 3.42
N ALA A 161 -5.47 0.83 3.04
CA ALA A 161 -4.35 0.05 2.56
C ALA A 161 -4.63 -0.47 1.14
N LEU A 162 -3.57 -0.70 0.39
CA LEU A 162 -3.61 -1.23 -0.97
C LEU A 162 -3.03 -2.65 -0.99
N TYR A 163 -3.65 -3.53 -1.77
CA TYR A 163 -3.28 -4.93 -1.93
C TYR A 163 -3.31 -5.33 -3.40
N ALA A 164 -2.60 -6.40 -3.72
CA ALA A 164 -2.65 -7.05 -5.02
C ALA A 164 -2.71 -8.57 -4.83
N VAL A 165 -3.21 -9.29 -5.82
CA VAL A 165 -3.04 -10.75 -5.90
C VAL A 165 -1.73 -11.05 -6.61
N SER A 166 -0.94 -11.97 -6.06
CA SER A 166 0.30 -12.44 -6.66
C SER A 166 0.43 -13.94 -6.46
N GLY A 167 0.28 -14.70 -7.55
CA GLY A 167 0.13 -16.15 -7.48
C GLY A 167 -1.01 -16.50 -6.53
N ASP A 168 -0.81 -17.43 -5.60
CA ASP A 168 -1.85 -17.86 -4.65
C ASP A 168 -1.89 -17.05 -3.35
N THR A 169 -1.52 -15.77 -3.41
CA THR A 169 -1.44 -14.92 -2.22
C THR A 169 -2.03 -13.54 -2.47
N VAL A 170 -2.65 -12.97 -1.43
CA VAL A 170 -3.00 -11.55 -1.37
C VAL A 170 -1.90 -10.84 -0.59
N VAL A 171 -1.30 -9.80 -1.17
CA VAL A 171 -0.16 -9.11 -0.58
C VAL A 171 -0.44 -7.62 -0.44
N GLN A 172 -0.09 -7.04 0.70
CA GLN A 172 -0.17 -5.60 0.89
C GLN A 172 0.95 -4.92 0.11
N LEU A 173 0.61 -3.96 -0.74
CA LEU A 173 1.57 -3.13 -1.46
C LEU A 173 2.38 -2.28 -0.47
N LYS A 174 3.70 -2.26 -0.65
CA LYS A 174 4.62 -1.57 0.26
C LYS A 174 5.22 -0.33 -0.37
N ILE A 175 5.45 0.72 0.42
CA ILE A 175 6.21 1.90 -0.03
C ILE A 175 7.71 1.61 0.08
N ASN A 176 8.47 1.82 -1.00
CA ASN A 176 9.92 1.64 -0.98
C ASN A 176 10.63 2.72 -0.12
N ARG A 177 11.71 2.34 0.59
CA ARG A 177 12.68 3.24 1.26
C ARG A 177 12.22 4.02 2.52
N ARG A 178 11.39 3.47 3.40
CA ARG A 178 11.26 4.00 4.78
C ARG A 178 11.92 3.08 5.81
N PRO A 179 12.92 3.54 6.58
CA PRO A 179 13.48 2.79 7.70
C PRO A 179 12.65 3.05 8.96
N GLU A 180 11.45 2.48 9.08
CA GLU A 180 10.67 2.27 10.33
C GLU A 180 9.22 1.83 10.01
N PRO A 181 8.43 1.27 10.98
CA PRO A 181 7.18 0.53 10.72
C PRO A 181 5.98 1.46 10.44
N GLU A 182 6.17 2.46 9.59
CA GLU A 182 5.04 3.14 8.96
C GLU A 182 4.44 2.18 7.95
N ARG A 183 3.46 1.41 8.44
CA ARG A 183 2.62 0.48 7.70
C ARG A 183 2.17 1.21 6.43
N SER A 184 2.21 0.53 5.28
CA SER A 184 1.80 1.07 3.98
C SER A 184 0.28 1.26 3.92
N VAL A 185 -0.14 2.22 4.74
CA VAL A 185 -1.49 2.57 5.13
C VAL A 185 -1.54 4.09 5.07
N PHE A 186 -2.59 4.60 4.44
CA PHE A 186 -2.74 6.00 4.08
C PHE A 186 -3.91 6.57 4.85
N GLY A 187 -3.67 7.68 5.56
CA GLY A 187 -4.75 8.46 6.13
C GLY A 187 -5.60 9.07 5.02
N THR A 188 -6.91 8.96 5.15
CA THR A 188 -7.87 9.67 4.30
C THR A 188 -8.74 10.55 5.19
N TYR A 189 -9.26 11.62 4.60
CA TYR A 189 -9.98 12.69 5.32
C TYR A 189 -9.07 13.44 6.31
N GLY A 190 -9.67 14.23 7.20
CA GLY A 190 -8.94 15.14 8.08
C GLY A 190 -9.07 14.82 9.56
N SER A 191 -8.00 15.08 10.30
CA SER A 191 -8.03 15.20 11.75
C SER A 191 -8.10 16.67 12.18
N VAL A 192 -8.21 16.91 13.50
CA VAL A 192 -8.28 18.25 14.13
C VAL A 192 -7.08 19.16 13.78
N GLY A 193 -6.00 18.62 13.19
CA GLY A 193 -4.79 19.38 12.86
C GLY A 193 -4.22 19.17 11.46
N HIS A 194 -4.87 18.40 10.59
CA HIS A 194 -4.42 18.23 9.20
C HIS A 194 -5.47 17.49 8.35
N LEU A 195 -5.43 17.68 7.04
CA LEU A 195 -6.11 16.82 6.06
C LEU A 195 -5.11 15.82 5.49
N SER A 196 -5.58 14.61 5.21
CA SER A 196 -4.85 13.58 4.47
C SER A 196 -5.72 13.07 3.34
N ALA A 197 -5.07 12.77 2.22
CA ALA A 197 -5.75 12.37 1.00
C ALA A 197 -4.89 11.37 0.21
N ILE A 198 -5.60 10.53 -0.55
CA ILE A 198 -5.00 9.62 -1.52
C ILE A 198 -5.91 9.53 -2.75
N ASP A 199 -5.35 9.76 -3.92
CA ASP A 199 -6.07 9.63 -5.20
C ASP A 199 -5.09 9.44 -6.36
N CYS A 200 -5.58 9.18 -7.56
CA CYS A 200 -4.78 9.21 -8.78
C CYS A 200 -4.82 10.60 -9.43
N VAL A 201 -3.65 11.09 -9.82
CA VAL A 201 -3.48 12.34 -10.57
C VAL A 201 -2.57 12.06 -11.75
N GLU A 202 -3.06 12.32 -12.96
CA GLU A 202 -2.32 12.07 -14.21
C GLU A 202 -1.82 10.62 -14.35
N GLY A 203 -2.58 9.65 -13.81
CA GLY A 203 -2.23 8.22 -13.86
C GLY A 203 -1.23 7.77 -12.78
N HIS A 204 -0.87 8.64 -11.84
CA HIS A 204 0.01 8.31 -10.71
C HIS A 204 -0.72 8.39 -9.39
N LEU A 205 -0.39 7.49 -8.45
CA LEU A 205 -0.93 7.56 -7.10
C LEU A 205 -0.31 8.74 -6.35
N VAL A 206 -1.13 9.65 -5.86
CA VAL A 206 -0.71 10.81 -5.07
C VAL A 206 -1.23 10.69 -3.65
N VAL A 207 -0.33 10.83 -2.69
CA VAL A 207 -0.65 10.92 -1.26
C VAL A 207 -0.32 12.33 -0.79
N SER A 208 -1.32 13.01 -0.25
CA SER A 208 -1.22 14.42 0.13
C SER A 208 -1.57 14.64 1.59
N THR A 209 -0.88 15.60 2.21
CA THR A 209 -1.26 16.15 3.51
C THR A 209 -1.36 17.66 3.44
N ALA A 210 -2.39 18.22 4.07
CA ALA A 210 -2.56 19.67 4.21
C ALA A 210 -2.59 20.03 5.71
N VAL A 211 -1.62 20.83 6.16
CA VAL A 211 -1.50 21.22 7.58
C VAL A 211 -1.76 22.73 7.69
N PRO A 212 -2.74 23.18 8.49
CA PRO A 212 -2.96 24.61 8.70
C PRO A 212 -1.69 25.27 9.25
N SER A 213 -1.42 26.49 8.84
CA SER A 213 -0.18 27.20 9.12
C SER A 213 -0.44 28.58 9.72
N GLY A 214 -0.24 28.73 11.03
CA GLY A 214 -0.31 30.03 11.71
C GLY A 214 -1.72 30.42 12.15
N GLU A 215 -1.96 31.72 12.27
CA GLU A 215 -3.27 32.30 12.64
C GLU A 215 -4.17 32.56 11.41
N SER A 216 -3.61 32.46 10.19
CA SER A 216 -4.34 32.55 8.92
C SER A 216 -4.97 31.20 8.54
N VAL A 217 -5.98 31.24 7.65
CA VAL A 217 -6.64 30.04 7.09
C VAL A 217 -5.82 29.45 5.93
N GLU A 218 -4.49 29.50 6.03
CA GLU A 218 -3.57 28.96 5.03
C GLU A 218 -3.19 27.52 5.37
N TYR A 219 -3.03 26.70 4.34
CA TYR A 219 -2.56 25.33 4.44
C TYR A 219 -1.18 25.19 3.81
N ARG A 220 -0.30 24.45 4.51
CA ARG A 220 0.90 23.87 3.90
C ARG A 220 0.54 22.52 3.34
N VAL A 221 0.48 22.42 2.02
CA VAL A 221 0.21 21.18 1.30
C VAL A 221 1.53 20.49 0.97
N LYS A 222 1.60 19.19 1.23
CA LYS A 222 2.71 18.32 0.82
C LYS A 222 2.15 17.16 0.03
N ARG A 223 2.63 16.96 -1.19
CA ARG A 223 2.21 15.86 -2.07
C ARG A 223 3.37 14.92 -2.36
N LEU A 224 3.06 13.63 -2.42
CA LEU A 224 4.00 12.55 -2.72
C LEU A 224 3.42 11.71 -3.84
N GLY A 225 4.07 11.68 -5.00
CA GLY A 225 3.71 10.80 -6.10
C GLY A 225 4.34 9.40 -5.95
N TYR A 226 3.61 8.39 -6.40
CA TYR A 226 4.02 7.00 -6.44
C TYR A 226 3.59 6.33 -7.74
N GLU A 227 4.41 5.38 -8.17
CA GLU A 227 4.15 4.43 -9.26
C GLU A 227 4.27 3.01 -8.73
N LEU A 228 3.43 2.13 -9.24
CA LEU A 228 3.53 0.71 -8.93
C LEU A 228 4.65 0.05 -9.74
N GLN A 229 5.61 -0.55 -9.04
CA GLN A 229 6.74 -1.28 -9.61
C GLN A 229 6.76 -2.69 -9.01
N GLY A 230 6.14 -3.65 -9.71
CA GLY A 230 5.83 -4.95 -9.14
C GLY A 230 4.88 -4.79 -7.95
N LEU A 231 5.24 -5.30 -6.78
CA LEU A 231 4.42 -5.24 -5.55
C LEU A 231 4.77 -4.06 -4.64
N VAL A 232 5.45 -3.05 -5.18
CA VAL A 232 6.01 -1.93 -4.42
C VAL A 232 5.60 -0.60 -5.03
N LEU A 233 5.11 0.30 -4.19
CA LEU A 233 4.86 1.70 -4.52
C LEU A 233 6.18 2.47 -4.44
N ALA A 234 6.77 2.72 -5.60
CA ALA A 234 7.99 3.47 -5.77
C ALA A 234 7.68 4.96 -5.92
N ARG A 235 8.43 5.80 -5.22
CA ARG A 235 8.19 7.24 -5.23
C ARG A 235 8.61 7.88 -6.56
N THR A 236 7.76 8.71 -7.13
CA THR A 236 8.04 9.51 -8.33
C THR A 236 8.54 10.91 -7.95
N GLY A 237 9.85 11.05 -7.79
CA GLY A 237 10.48 12.35 -7.58
C GLY A 237 10.38 12.95 -6.16
N PRO A 238 10.80 14.23 -6.01
CA PRO A 238 10.79 14.93 -4.73
C PRO A 238 9.36 15.29 -4.27
N PRO A 239 9.15 15.64 -2.98
CA PRO A 239 7.83 16.05 -2.52
C PRO A 239 7.49 17.42 -3.08
N GLN A 240 6.29 17.57 -3.66
CA GLN A 240 5.74 18.89 -3.95
C GLN A 240 5.29 19.55 -2.65
N ARG A 241 5.51 20.86 -2.52
CA ARG A 241 5.15 21.64 -1.34
C ARG A 241 4.59 22.98 -1.76
N ASP A 242 3.36 23.24 -1.35
CA ASP A 242 2.64 24.47 -1.68
C ASP A 242 2.14 25.14 -0.38
N ARG A 243 1.88 26.45 -0.47
CA ARG A 243 1.08 27.19 0.51
C ARG A 243 -0.12 27.74 -0.22
N VAL A 244 -1.30 27.43 0.29
CA VAL A 244 -2.57 27.76 -0.36
C VAL A 244 -3.58 28.22 0.68
N ASP A 245 -4.49 29.09 0.26
CA ASP A 245 -5.65 29.43 1.08
C ASP A 245 -6.64 28.25 1.14
N ALA A 246 -7.56 28.28 2.10
CA ALA A 246 -8.50 27.18 2.33
C ALA A 246 -9.42 26.91 1.13
N ASP A 247 -9.83 27.94 0.39
CA ASP A 247 -10.68 27.82 -0.80
C ASP A 247 -9.92 27.22 -1.99
N GLU A 248 -8.61 27.43 -2.06
CA GLU A 248 -7.71 26.87 -3.07
C GLU A 248 -7.43 25.38 -2.88
N LEU A 249 -7.71 24.80 -1.70
CA LEU A 249 -7.61 23.34 -1.50
C LEU A 249 -8.48 22.54 -2.47
N SER A 250 -9.56 23.14 -2.98
CA SER A 250 -10.42 22.53 -3.99
C SER A 250 -9.72 22.29 -5.34
N GLY A 251 -8.58 22.94 -5.59
CA GLY A 251 -7.75 22.73 -6.76
C GLY A 251 -6.93 21.43 -6.74
N TYR A 252 -6.93 20.71 -5.61
CA TYR A 252 -6.27 19.41 -5.46
C TYR A 252 -7.35 18.32 -5.49
N PRO A 253 -7.47 17.55 -6.59
CA PRO A 253 -8.51 16.54 -6.74
C PRO A 253 -8.58 15.57 -5.56
N GLU A 254 -7.42 15.19 -5.02
CA GLU A 254 -7.33 14.24 -3.92
C GLU A 254 -8.01 14.70 -2.60
N PHE A 255 -8.22 16.00 -2.40
CA PHE A 255 -8.91 16.52 -1.21
C PHE A 255 -10.43 16.68 -1.38
N VAL A 256 -10.94 16.59 -2.60
CA VAL A 256 -12.37 16.82 -2.90
C VAL A 256 -13.10 15.57 -3.38
N SER A 257 -12.38 14.60 -3.94
CA SER A 257 -12.92 13.32 -4.37
C SER A 257 -13.07 12.33 -3.21
N SER A 258 -13.86 11.28 -3.45
CA SER A 258 -13.75 10.06 -2.64
C SER A 258 -12.33 9.49 -2.81
N PRO A 259 -11.70 8.92 -1.76
CA PRO A 259 -10.37 8.34 -1.89
C PRO A 259 -10.28 7.40 -3.09
N LEU A 260 -9.24 7.58 -3.93
CA LEU A 260 -9.05 6.82 -5.18
C LEU A 260 -10.20 6.93 -6.21
N GLY A 261 -11.09 7.91 -6.06
CA GLY A 261 -12.23 8.12 -6.95
C GLY A 261 -11.83 8.61 -8.35
N SER A 262 -10.61 9.14 -8.51
CA SER A 262 -10.06 9.54 -9.80
C SER A 262 -9.14 8.49 -10.42
N CYS A 263 -8.88 7.38 -9.72
CA CYS A 263 -8.18 6.23 -10.30
C CYS A 263 -9.10 5.53 -11.31
N PRO A 264 -8.55 4.96 -12.41
CA PRO A 264 -9.33 4.05 -13.24
C PRO A 264 -9.81 2.86 -12.40
N GLN A 265 -11.05 2.42 -12.65
CA GLN A 265 -11.76 1.41 -11.86
C GLN A 265 -12.27 0.29 -12.77
N ALA A 266 -12.51 -0.88 -12.16
CA ALA A 266 -13.12 -2.06 -12.78
C ALA A 266 -14.58 -1.85 -13.19
#